data_AF-A0A7C5JS20-F1
#
_entry.id   AF-A0A7C5JS20-F1
#
_cell.length_a   1.000
_cell.length_b   1.000
_cell.length_c   1.000
_cell.angle_alpha   90.00
_cell.angle_beta   90.00
_cell.angle_gamma   90.00
#
_symmetry.space_group_name_H-M   'P 1'
#
loop_
_entity.id
_entity.type
_entity.pdbx_description
1 polymer ?
#
loop_
_entity_poly.entity_id
_entity_poly.type
_entity_poly.pdbx_seq_one_letter_code
_entity_poly.pdbx_strand_id
1 'polypeptide(L)'
;MAAALEDWSDLRGQEVLLILSTDSTLPDGGEVTLDYMTWHGNRGTLTSFRLPPGGAIQGEPMTGYGRAVMVAFLPQDSWAQETYVIDFQAGMLWAFEDACELTSYMSIGPELLSFSCSGAWLVWHFVSLDDPSKQMTHDLY
;
A
#
# COMPACT_ATOMS: atom_id res chain seq x y z
N MET A 1 9.87 2.81 -13.39
CA MET A 1 10.00 1.52 -14.09
C MET A 1 8.98 0.60 -13.44
N ALA A 2 7.92 0.20 -14.14
CA ALA A 2 6.83 -0.58 -13.55
C ALA A 2 7.31 -2.02 -13.32
N ALA A 3 7.20 -2.51 -12.08
CA ALA A 3 7.37 -3.93 -11.78
C ALA A 3 6.17 -4.69 -12.37
N ALA A 4 6.41 -5.81 -13.03
CA ALA A 4 5.33 -6.66 -13.52
C ALA A 4 4.77 -7.46 -12.33
N LEU A 5 3.47 -7.30 -12.05
CA LEU A 5 2.76 -8.17 -11.10
C LEU A 5 2.60 -9.56 -11.75
N GLU A 6 2.90 -10.64 -11.02
CA GLU A 6 2.64 -12.01 -11.52
C GLU A 6 1.13 -12.23 -11.72
N ASP A 7 0.71 -13.18 -12.59
CA ASP A 7 -0.71 -13.43 -12.86
C ASP A 7 -1.40 -14.12 -11.66
N TRP A 8 -2.40 -13.46 -11.09
CA TRP A 8 -3.16 -13.87 -9.90
C TRP A 8 -4.30 -14.86 -10.19
N SER A 9 -4.41 -15.40 -11.41
CA SER A 9 -5.54 -16.23 -11.83
C SER A 9 -5.84 -17.39 -10.89
N ASP A 10 -4.79 -18.01 -10.33
CA ASP A 10 -4.87 -19.27 -9.59
C ASP A 10 -5.34 -19.10 -8.14
N LEU A 11 -5.30 -17.89 -7.61
CA LEU A 11 -5.71 -17.55 -6.24
C LEU A 11 -7.11 -16.92 -6.18
N ARG A 12 -7.80 -16.74 -7.31
CA ARG A 12 -9.14 -16.12 -7.34
C ARG A 12 -10.13 -16.86 -6.46
N GLY A 13 -10.79 -16.12 -5.57
CA GLY A 13 -11.81 -16.64 -4.65
C GLY A 13 -11.27 -17.35 -3.42
N GLN A 14 -9.94 -17.35 -3.20
CA GLN A 14 -9.33 -17.87 -1.98
C GLN A 14 -9.06 -16.76 -0.96
N GLU A 15 -9.28 -17.04 0.32
CA GLU A 15 -8.82 -16.17 1.41
C GLU A 15 -7.31 -16.41 1.63
N VAL A 16 -6.52 -15.34 1.53
CA VAL A 16 -5.06 -15.39 1.72
C VAL A 16 -4.62 -14.31 2.70
N LEU A 17 -3.59 -14.60 3.47
CA LEU A 17 -2.86 -13.62 4.27
C LEU A 17 -1.77 -13.00 3.41
N LEU A 18 -1.73 -11.68 3.33
CA LEU A 18 -0.64 -10.96 2.66
C LEU A 18 0.48 -10.67 3.66
N ILE A 19 1.71 -10.89 3.23
CA ILE A 19 2.90 -10.77 4.06
C ILE A 19 3.89 -9.89 3.32
N LEU A 20 4.17 -8.75 3.90
CA LEU A 20 5.22 -7.89 3.40
C LEU A 20 6.56 -8.37 3.98
N SER A 21 7.44 -8.89 3.12
CA SER A 21 8.77 -9.31 3.55
C SER A 21 9.59 -8.07 3.82
N THR A 22 9.88 -7.76 5.08
CA THR A 22 10.87 -6.73 5.38
C THR A 22 11.74 -7.20 6.51
N ASP A 23 13.04 -7.06 6.31
CA ASP A 23 13.95 -6.91 7.42
C ASP A 23 13.72 -5.52 8.02
N SER A 24 13.93 -5.36 9.34
CA SER A 24 13.78 -4.07 10.03
C SER A 24 14.75 -2.99 9.53
N THR A 25 15.70 -3.36 8.68
CA THR A 25 16.69 -2.48 8.05
C THR A 25 16.90 -2.94 6.61
N LEU A 26 16.44 -2.15 5.64
CA LEU A 26 16.66 -2.40 4.22
C LEU A 26 17.98 -1.75 3.76
N PRO A 27 18.86 -2.48 3.06
CA PRO A 27 20.06 -1.90 2.45
C PRO A 27 19.69 -0.97 1.28
N ASP A 28 20.60 -0.11 0.87
CA ASP A 28 20.39 0.79 -0.28
C ASP A 28 20.06 0.00 -1.55
N GLY A 29 18.90 0.30 -2.15
CA GLY A 29 18.37 -0.43 -3.31
C GLY A 29 17.78 -1.80 -2.97
N GLY A 30 17.49 -2.06 -1.69
CA GLY A 30 16.81 -3.25 -1.21
C GLY A 30 15.45 -3.45 -1.88
N GLU A 31 15.17 -4.71 -2.19
CA GLU A 31 13.90 -5.12 -2.78
C GLU A 31 13.02 -5.72 -1.69
N VAL A 32 11.77 -5.30 -1.66
CA VAL A 32 10.72 -5.80 -0.77
C VAL A 32 9.79 -6.67 -1.59
N THR A 33 9.42 -7.84 -1.07
CA THR A 33 8.39 -8.67 -1.69
C THR A 33 7.10 -8.57 -0.91
N LEU A 34 5.99 -8.54 -1.65
CA LEU A 34 4.68 -8.83 -1.11
C LEU A 34 4.38 -10.29 -1.44
N ASP A 35 4.25 -11.12 -0.41
CA ASP A 35 3.95 -12.53 -0.52
C ASP A 35 2.51 -12.83 -0.09
N TYR A 36 1.98 -13.98 -0.50
CA TYR A 36 0.73 -14.54 0.02
C TYR A 36 0.99 -15.79 0.86
N MET A 37 0.10 -16.08 1.79
CA MET A 37 -0.01 -17.36 2.49
C MET A 37 -1.47 -17.79 2.51
N THR A 38 -1.77 -18.96 1.95
CA THR A 38 -3.09 -19.59 2.04
C THR A 38 -3.33 -20.19 3.42
N TRP A 39 -4.60 -20.45 3.77
CA TRP A 39 -4.94 -21.15 5.03
C TRP A 39 -4.30 -22.54 5.17
N HIS A 40 -3.97 -23.18 4.04
CA HIS A 40 -3.30 -24.48 4.01
C HIS A 40 -1.77 -24.39 4.07
N GLY A 41 -1.21 -23.18 4.20
CA GLY A 41 0.23 -22.95 4.36
C GLY A 41 1.02 -22.85 3.06
N ASN A 42 0.38 -22.89 1.89
CA ASN A 42 1.06 -22.58 0.63
C ASN A 42 1.45 -21.10 0.61
N ARG A 43 2.71 -20.82 0.25
CA ARG A 43 3.27 -19.47 0.14
C ARG A 43 3.85 -19.23 -1.25
N GLY A 44 3.75 -18.00 -1.73
CA GLY A 44 4.42 -17.52 -2.93
C GLY A 44 4.57 -16.01 -2.95
N THR A 45 5.42 -15.50 -3.82
CA THR A 45 5.59 -14.06 -4.04
C THR A 45 4.53 -13.57 -5.02
N LEU A 46 3.95 -12.40 -4.75
CA LEU A 46 2.97 -11.75 -5.60
C LEU A 46 3.60 -10.68 -6.48
N THR A 47 4.47 -9.88 -5.86
CA THR A 47 5.27 -8.86 -6.53
C THR A 47 6.47 -8.49 -5.70
N SER A 48 7.46 -7.89 -6.35
CA SER A 48 8.53 -7.18 -5.69
C SER A 48 8.60 -5.72 -6.14
N PHE A 49 9.05 -4.85 -5.24
CA PHE A 49 9.26 -3.44 -5.53
C PHE A 49 10.41 -2.91 -4.67
N ARG A 50 11.03 -1.83 -5.13
CA ARG A 50 12.13 -1.18 -4.41
C ARG A 50 11.58 -0.05 -3.56
N LEU A 51 12.02 -0.01 -2.32
CA LEU A 51 11.80 1.14 -1.43
C LEU A 51 13.05 2.01 -1.37
N PRO A 52 12.90 3.30 -1.02
CA PRO A 52 14.04 4.13 -0.67
C PRO A 52 14.88 3.52 0.46
N PRO A 53 16.18 3.83 0.51
CA PRO A 53 17.09 3.34 1.56
C PRO A 53 16.71 3.85 2.94
N GLY A 54 16.66 2.93 3.92
CA GLY A 54 16.43 3.25 5.33
C GLY A 54 15.00 3.72 5.66
N GLY A 55 14.44 3.22 6.75
CA GLY A 55 13.10 3.64 7.19
C GLY A 55 12.34 2.55 7.94
N ALA A 56 11.07 2.82 8.22
CA ALA A 56 10.13 1.88 8.80
C ALA A 56 8.99 1.62 7.81
N ILE A 57 8.63 0.36 7.66
CA ILE A 57 7.46 -0.05 6.87
C ILE A 57 6.30 -0.30 7.83
N GLN A 58 5.15 0.27 7.51
CA GLN A 58 3.88 -0.05 8.14
C GLN A 58 2.97 -0.65 7.08
N GLY A 59 2.74 -1.96 7.19
CA GLY A 59 1.77 -2.65 6.36
C GLY A 59 0.37 -2.24 6.79
N GLU A 60 -0.43 -1.75 5.84
CA GLU A 60 -1.77 -1.21 6.10
C GLU A 60 -2.81 -2.12 5.43
N PRO A 61 -4.05 -2.12 5.94
CA PRO A 61 -5.04 -3.12 5.55
C PRO A 61 -5.38 -3.05 4.06
N MET A 62 -5.74 -4.21 3.53
CA MET A 62 -6.33 -4.34 2.19
C MET A 62 -7.56 -3.45 2.06
N THR A 63 -7.70 -2.86 0.87
CA THR A 63 -8.84 -2.02 0.56
C THR A 63 -9.77 -2.69 -0.44
N GLY A 64 -11.07 -2.47 -0.25
CA GLY A 64 -12.09 -2.72 -1.26
C GLY A 64 -12.08 -4.12 -1.89
N TYR A 65 -12.79 -5.07 -1.30
CA TYR A 65 -13.04 -6.41 -1.88
C TYR A 65 -11.82 -7.11 -2.54
N GLY A 66 -10.60 -6.77 -2.11
CA GLY A 66 -9.37 -7.47 -2.46
C GLY A 66 -8.65 -7.06 -3.74
N ARG A 67 -8.98 -5.93 -4.40
CA ARG A 67 -8.25 -5.54 -5.64
C ARG A 67 -6.94 -4.78 -5.40
N ALA A 68 -6.82 -4.08 -4.26
CA ALA A 68 -5.65 -3.24 -3.99
C ALA A 68 -5.20 -3.27 -2.52
N VAL A 69 -3.88 -3.12 -2.34
CA VAL A 69 -3.21 -3.03 -1.03
C VAL A 69 -2.50 -1.69 -0.92
N MET A 70 -2.50 -1.15 0.31
CA MET A 70 -1.71 0.02 0.67
C MET A 70 -0.52 -0.40 1.53
N VAL A 71 0.64 0.13 1.21
CA VAL A 71 1.86 -0.02 2.01
C VAL A 71 2.35 1.39 2.36
N ALA A 72 2.42 1.69 3.65
CA ALA A 72 3.00 2.93 4.13
C ALA A 72 4.48 2.72 4.44
N PHE A 73 5.31 3.67 4.04
CA PHE A 73 6.74 3.68 4.30
C PHE A 73 7.13 5.04 4.86
N LEU A 74 7.81 5.04 6.01
CA LEU A 74 8.40 6.23 6.59
C LEU A 74 9.91 6.17 6.37
N PRO A 75 10.47 6.93 5.40
CA PRO A 75 11.90 6.94 5.15
C PRO A 75 12.69 7.41 6.37
N GLN A 76 13.92 6.92 6.51
CA GLN A 76 14.82 7.38 7.56
C GLN A 76 15.09 8.88 7.41
N ASP A 77 15.07 9.61 8.53
CA ASP A 77 15.27 11.06 8.58
C ASP A 77 14.23 11.90 7.80
N SER A 78 13.10 11.31 7.42
CA SER A 78 11.94 12.00 6.83
C SER A 78 10.82 12.19 7.85
N TRP A 79 10.11 13.31 7.71
CA TRP A 79 8.83 13.56 8.38
C TRP A 79 7.63 13.32 7.45
N ALA A 80 7.89 13.10 6.16
CA ALA A 80 6.88 12.76 5.16
C ALA A 80 6.84 11.24 4.99
N GLN A 81 5.61 10.71 5.03
CA GLN A 81 5.34 9.32 4.75
C GLN A 81 5.14 9.15 3.23
N GLU A 82 5.62 8.04 2.70
CA GLU A 82 5.36 7.63 1.33
C GLU A 82 4.36 6.48 1.34
N THR A 83 3.26 6.66 0.61
CA THR A 83 2.21 5.67 0.49
C THR A 83 2.29 5.01 -0.87
N TYR A 84 2.38 3.68 -0.88
CA TYR A 84 2.33 2.85 -2.08
C TYR A 84 0.97 2.18 -2.20
N VAL A 85 0.40 2.22 -3.41
CA VAL A 85 -0.83 1.53 -3.78
C VAL A 85 -0.48 0.48 -4.83
N ILE A 86 -0.81 -0.78 -4.52
CA ILE A 86 -0.59 -1.92 -5.39
C ILE A 86 -1.95 -2.42 -5.85
N ASP A 87 -2.32 -2.16 -7.11
CA ASP A 87 -3.53 -2.67 -7.74
C ASP A 87 -3.20 -3.93 -8.54
N PHE A 88 -3.60 -5.08 -8.01
CA PHE A 88 -3.32 -6.39 -8.60
C PHE A 88 -4.14 -6.65 -9.86
N GLN A 89 -5.32 -6.04 -9.97
CA GLN A 89 -6.19 -6.23 -11.11
C GLN A 89 -5.70 -5.41 -12.31
N ALA A 90 -5.26 -4.18 -12.07
CA ALA A 90 -4.76 -3.29 -13.11
C ALA A 90 -3.27 -3.51 -13.44
N GLY A 91 -2.53 -4.27 -12.63
CA GLY A 91 -1.09 -4.43 -12.83
C GLY A 91 -0.31 -3.16 -12.49
N MET A 92 -0.83 -2.33 -11.57
CA MET A 92 -0.32 -0.98 -11.33
C MET A 92 0.28 -0.83 -9.94
N LEU A 93 1.42 -0.15 -9.88
CA LEU A 93 2.03 0.35 -8.66
C LEU A 93 2.06 1.88 -8.76
N TRP A 94 1.45 2.55 -7.79
CA TRP A 94 1.48 3.99 -7.65
C TRP A 94 2.02 4.37 -6.27
N ALA A 95 2.72 5.50 -6.20
CA ALA A 95 3.23 6.03 -4.95
C ALA A 95 2.94 7.53 -4.86
N PHE A 96 2.70 8.01 -3.64
CA PHE A 96 2.55 9.43 -3.35
C PHE A 96 3.10 9.74 -1.95
N GLU A 97 3.59 10.96 -1.79
CA GLU A 97 4.04 11.46 -0.48
C GLU A 97 2.91 12.21 0.20
N ASP A 98 2.67 11.88 1.46
CA ASP A 98 1.75 12.58 2.34
C ASP A 98 2.52 13.34 3.43
N ALA A 99 2.36 14.65 3.43
CA ALA A 99 2.91 15.58 4.43
C ALA A 99 2.07 15.55 5.72
N CYS A 100 1.87 14.35 6.28
CA CYS A 100 1.01 14.08 7.43
C CYS A 100 1.83 13.67 8.65
N GLU A 101 1.48 14.18 9.83
CA GLU A 101 2.15 13.76 11.08
C GLU A 101 1.72 12.34 11.48
N LEU A 102 0.44 12.01 11.30
CA LEU A 102 -0.08 10.67 11.51
C LEU A 102 -1.19 10.34 10.50
N THR A 103 -0.99 9.26 9.76
CA THR A 103 -1.92 8.76 8.75
C THR A 103 -2.64 7.51 9.27
N SER A 104 -3.96 7.48 9.15
CA SER A 104 -4.77 6.29 9.42
C SER A 104 -5.49 5.86 8.15
N TYR A 105 -5.12 4.69 7.64
CA TYR A 105 -5.63 4.18 6.37
C TYR A 105 -6.93 3.43 6.59
N MET A 106 -7.94 3.73 5.76
CA MET A 106 -9.24 3.10 5.81
C MET A 106 -9.75 2.85 4.39
N SER A 107 -10.13 1.62 4.09
CA SER A 107 -10.74 1.35 2.79
C SER A 107 -12.21 1.79 2.75
N ILE A 108 -12.65 2.42 1.65
CA ILE A 108 -14.07 2.72 1.43
C ILE A 108 -14.51 2.07 0.12
N GLY A 109 -15.04 0.86 0.23
CA GLY A 109 -15.60 0.13 -0.92
C GLY A 109 -14.54 -0.25 -1.96
N PRO A 110 -14.95 -0.87 -3.08
CA PRO A 110 -14.04 -1.28 -4.13
C PRO A 110 -13.50 -0.11 -4.95
N GLU A 111 -14.14 1.07 -4.97
CA GLU A 111 -13.79 2.18 -5.87
C GLU A 111 -12.75 3.15 -5.31
N LEU A 112 -12.67 3.27 -3.98
CA LEU A 112 -11.92 4.33 -3.32
C LEU A 112 -11.01 3.78 -2.21
N LEU A 113 -9.80 4.32 -2.20
CA LEU A 113 -8.96 4.33 -1.01
C LEU A 113 -9.32 5.54 -0.19
N SER A 114 -9.32 5.43 1.14
CA SER A 114 -9.33 6.61 1.99
C SER A 114 -8.26 6.54 3.05
N PHE A 115 -7.81 7.69 3.49
CA PHE A 115 -6.94 7.80 4.65
C PHE A 115 -7.20 9.13 5.33
N SER A 116 -7.09 9.15 6.65
CA SER A 116 -7.15 10.39 7.40
C SER A 116 -5.74 10.86 7.72
N CYS A 117 -5.46 12.10 7.35
CA CYS A 117 -4.28 12.84 7.77
C CYS A 117 -4.62 13.58 9.06
N SER A 118 -3.89 13.30 10.13
CA SER A 118 -4.00 14.04 11.39
C SER A 118 -2.73 14.86 11.62
N GLY A 119 -2.94 16.15 11.89
CA GLY A 119 -1.94 17.14 12.30
C GLY A 119 -2.65 18.20 13.14
N ALA A 120 -2.63 19.46 12.71
CA ALA A 120 -3.44 20.52 13.35
C ALA A 120 -4.96 20.32 13.19
N TRP A 121 -5.39 19.61 12.14
CA TRP A 121 -6.78 19.28 11.82
C TRP A 121 -6.86 17.85 11.28
N LEU A 122 -8.05 17.25 11.31
CA LEU A 122 -8.30 15.92 10.73
C LEU A 122 -8.82 16.09 9.30
N VAL A 123 -8.02 15.71 8.31
CA VAL A 123 -8.38 15.78 6.88
C VAL A 123 -8.53 14.38 6.33
N TRP A 124 -9.67 14.09 5.70
CA TRP A 124 -9.88 12.85 4.98
C TRP A 124 -9.49 13.00 3.53
N HIS A 125 -8.69 12.06 3.03
CA HIS A 125 -8.31 11.94 1.65
C HIS A 125 -9.04 10.74 1.05
N PHE A 126 -9.49 10.89 -0.19
CA PHE A 126 -10.13 9.83 -0.97
C PHE A 126 -9.42 9.76 -2.32
N VAL A 127 -8.89 8.59 -2.66
CA VAL A 127 -8.19 8.36 -3.93
C VAL A 127 -8.96 7.35 -4.76
N SER A 128 -9.21 7.69 -6.02
CA SER A 128 -9.82 6.74 -6.96
C SER A 128 -8.82 5.67 -7.38
N LEU A 129 -9.23 4.41 -7.26
CA LEU A 129 -8.42 3.29 -7.76
C LEU A 129 -8.39 3.22 -9.30
N ASP A 130 -9.45 3.69 -9.97
CA ASP A 130 -9.51 3.70 -11.43
C ASP A 130 -8.68 4.85 -12.04
N ASP A 131 -8.47 5.93 -11.28
CA ASP A 131 -7.64 7.07 -11.66
C ASP A 131 -6.99 7.72 -10.42
N PRO A 132 -5.80 7.25 -10.00
CA PRO A 132 -5.14 7.73 -8.77
C PRO A 132 -4.74 9.21 -8.79
N SER A 133 -4.76 9.86 -9.95
CA SER A 133 -4.56 11.31 -10.06
C SER A 133 -5.76 12.10 -9.51
N LYS A 134 -6.93 11.47 -9.41
CA LYS A 134 -8.13 12.05 -8.81
C LYS A 134 -8.12 11.82 -7.30
N GLN A 135 -7.76 12.87 -6.59
CA GLN A 135 -7.83 12.93 -5.14
C GLN A 135 -8.90 13.93 -4.70
N MET A 136 -9.69 13.55 -3.71
CA MET A 136 -10.64 14.43 -3.03
C MET A 136 -10.25 14.55 -1.58
N THR A 137 -10.41 15.75 -1.00
CA THR A 137 -10.17 15.98 0.43
C THR A 137 -11.43 16.48 1.12
N HIS A 138 -11.59 16.12 2.39
CA HIS A 138 -12.66 16.61 3.24
C HIS A 138 -12.13 16.93 4.63
N ASP A 139 -12.19 18.20 5.01
CA ASP A 139 -11.79 18.65 6.34
C ASP A 139 -12.90 18.35 7.35
N LEU A 140 -12.54 17.72 8.47
CA LEU A 140 -13.41 17.63 9.63
C LEU A 140 -13.01 18.72 10.63
N TYR A 141 -13.88 19.72 10.76
CA TYR A 141 -13.77 20.83 11.71
C TYR A 141 -14.40 20.46 13.07
#